data_AF-A0A1Q9N050-F1
#
_entry.id   AF-A0A1Q9N050-F1
#
_cell.length_a   1.000
_cell.length_b   1.000
_cell.length_c   1.000
_cell.angle_alpha   90.00
_cell.angle_beta   90.00
_cell.angle_gamma   90.00
#
_symmetry.space_group_name_H-M   'P 1'
#
loop_
_entity.id
_entity.type
_entity.pdbx_description
1 polymer ?
#
loop_
_entity_poly.entity_id
_entity_poly.type
_entity_poly.pdbx_seq_one_letter_code
_entity_poly.pdbx_strand_id
1 'polypeptide(L)'
;MQQFNLPDEIAEKGNEMLNAYYISYCFENFLRLFIEQVSSTEYGNEYWSKLKINTEIQQKINARKNQENVNLWISIRGNSNLFYLDFDELRRLIESNWDDLFQPFFPDREWISVRLKDIYKIRNLIAHNSYITKKDQSSLSIFVRNIYDQLKINFDLSQKKPDFVINSRSSENWDAMALAALGNTYYYQKKYDLAESCFKKAIELDNAMVVAYAALGNLYYILHRYTDAEENFNIALRLEPENNLVLTALGNLYFSQKRFAEAEKMLKKATGFTR
;
A
#
# COMPACT_ATOMS: atom_id res chain seq x y z
N MET A 1 12.47 21.86 -9.60
CA MET A 1 12.69 20.80 -10.60
C MET A 1 13.72 21.26 -11.63
N GLN A 2 14.99 21.42 -11.22
CA GLN A 2 16.12 21.61 -12.13
C GLN A 2 17.02 20.39 -11.92
N GLN A 3 16.86 19.33 -12.72
CA GLN A 3 17.79 18.19 -12.64
C GLN A 3 17.90 17.34 -13.91
N PHE A 4 17.16 17.66 -14.97
CA PHE A 4 17.27 16.94 -16.24
C PHE A 4 17.46 17.95 -17.37
N ASN A 5 18.56 17.79 -18.13
CA ASN A 5 18.79 18.53 -19.36
C ASN A 5 17.92 17.92 -20.48
N LEU A 6 16.61 18.19 -20.42
CA LEU A 6 15.62 17.67 -21.37
C LEU A 6 15.45 18.64 -22.55
N PRO A 7 15.11 18.15 -23.75
CA PRO A 7 14.61 18.99 -24.82
C PRO A 7 13.42 19.85 -24.37
N ASP A 8 13.38 21.12 -24.79
CA ASP A 8 12.37 22.10 -24.36
C ASP A 8 10.93 21.61 -24.60
N GLU A 9 10.66 20.97 -25.74
CA GLU A 9 9.34 20.44 -26.08
C GLU A 9 8.87 19.35 -25.09
N ILE A 10 9.79 18.51 -24.59
CA ILE A 10 9.46 17.47 -23.61
C ILE A 10 9.15 18.11 -22.26
N ALA A 11 9.93 19.12 -21.85
CA ALA A 11 9.70 19.85 -20.61
C ALA A 11 8.37 20.63 -20.66
N GLU A 12 8.05 21.27 -21.78
CA GLU A 12 6.79 21.98 -22.00
C GLU A 12 5.59 21.03 -21.92
N LYS A 13 5.61 19.91 -22.66
CA LYS A 13 4.55 18.89 -22.59
C LYS A 13 4.41 18.30 -21.19
N GLY A 14 5.53 18.06 -20.49
CA GLY A 14 5.53 17.62 -19.10
C GLY A 14 4.81 18.60 -18.17
N ASN A 15 5.08 19.90 -18.33
CA ASN A 15 4.39 20.96 -17.58
C ASN A 15 2.89 21.03 -17.91
N GLU A 16 2.50 20.90 -19.17
CA GLU A 16 1.08 20.87 -19.57
C GLU A 16 0.33 19.68 -18.93
N MET A 17 1.02 18.55 -18.72
CA MET A 17 0.42 17.33 -18.14
C MET A 17 0.25 17.38 -16.61
N LEU A 18 0.91 18.32 -15.90
CA LEU A 18 0.86 18.41 -14.43
C LEU A 18 -0.57 18.50 -13.90
N ASN A 19 -1.40 19.35 -14.50
CA ASN A 19 -2.78 19.53 -14.07
C ASN A 19 -3.64 18.28 -14.34
N ALA A 20 -3.40 17.59 -15.45
CA ALA A 20 -4.12 16.36 -15.77
C ALA A 20 -3.82 15.23 -14.75
N TYR A 21 -2.54 15.08 -14.39
CA TYR A 21 -2.14 14.15 -13.33
C TYR A 21 -2.76 14.54 -11.98
N TYR A 22 -2.67 15.82 -11.61
CA TYR A 22 -3.25 16.34 -10.37
C TYR A 22 -4.75 16.02 -10.26
N ILE A 23 -5.54 16.34 -11.29
CA ILE A 23 -6.98 16.06 -11.32
C ILE A 23 -7.25 14.57 -11.20
N SER A 24 -6.53 13.73 -11.96
CA SER A 24 -6.72 12.27 -11.94
C SER A 24 -6.42 11.69 -10.57
N TYR A 25 -5.31 12.10 -9.96
CA TYR A 25 -4.89 11.67 -8.62
C TYR A 25 -5.89 12.09 -7.55
N CYS A 26 -6.29 13.36 -7.54
CA CYS A 26 -7.24 13.87 -6.55
C CYS A 26 -8.59 13.18 -6.69
N PHE A 27 -9.09 13.01 -7.92
CA PHE A 27 -10.41 12.45 -8.13
C PHE A 27 -10.49 10.95 -7.82
N GLU A 28 -9.46 10.16 -8.19
CA GLU A 28 -9.43 8.73 -7.85
C GLU A 28 -9.42 8.51 -6.34
N ASN A 29 -8.66 9.32 -5.59
CA ASN A 29 -8.64 9.24 -4.12
C ASN A 29 -9.92 9.79 -3.48
N PHE A 30 -10.51 10.82 -4.06
CA PHE A 30 -11.82 11.31 -3.64
C PHE A 30 -12.90 10.23 -3.75
N LEU A 31 -12.92 9.45 -4.85
CA LEU A 31 -13.85 8.32 -4.99
C LEU A 31 -13.67 7.25 -3.92
N ARG A 32 -12.42 6.93 -3.54
CA ARG A 32 -12.14 6.01 -2.42
C ARG A 32 -12.74 6.51 -1.12
N LEU A 33 -12.55 7.79 -0.81
CA LEU A 33 -13.08 8.39 0.42
C LEU A 33 -14.60 8.41 0.44
N PHE A 34 -15.20 8.76 -0.69
CA PHE A 34 -16.65 8.72 -0.85
C PHE A 34 -17.20 7.31 -0.59
N ILE A 35 -16.63 6.30 -1.25
CA ILE A 35 -17.03 4.89 -1.07
C ILE A 35 -16.88 4.46 0.38
N GLU A 36 -15.74 4.75 0.99
CA GLU A 36 -15.47 4.36 2.38
C GLU A 36 -16.45 5.02 3.34
N GLN A 37 -16.68 6.34 3.20
CA GLN A 37 -17.58 7.08 4.07
C GLN A 37 -19.00 6.52 3.99
N VAL A 38 -19.56 6.42 2.78
CA VAL A 38 -20.91 5.88 2.56
C VAL A 38 -21.03 4.47 3.13
N SER A 39 -20.07 3.60 2.84
CA SER A 39 -20.11 2.20 3.29
C SER A 39 -19.96 2.08 4.82
N SER A 40 -19.09 2.88 5.43
CA SER A 40 -18.86 2.87 6.88
C SER A 40 -20.01 3.50 7.67
N THR A 41 -20.72 4.48 7.10
CA THR A 41 -21.94 5.03 7.71
C THR A 41 -23.05 3.99 7.78
N GLU A 42 -23.22 3.16 6.73
CA GLU A 42 -24.28 2.15 6.68
C GLU A 42 -23.90 0.86 7.44
N TYR A 43 -22.67 0.35 7.25
CA TYR A 43 -22.25 -0.97 7.73
C TYR A 43 -21.23 -0.94 8.87
N GLY A 44 -20.83 0.24 9.35
CA GLY A 44 -19.84 0.41 10.42
C GLY A 44 -18.41 0.03 10.01
N ASN A 45 -17.56 -0.27 11.00
CA ASN A 45 -16.13 -0.54 10.77
C ASN A 45 -15.85 -1.80 9.95
N GLU A 46 -16.79 -2.76 9.92
CA GLU A 46 -16.66 -4.01 9.15
C GLU A 46 -17.28 -3.93 7.75
N TYR A 47 -17.52 -2.70 7.24
CA TYR A 47 -18.23 -2.45 5.98
C TYR A 47 -17.71 -3.28 4.81
N TRP A 48 -16.38 -3.51 4.73
CA TRP A 48 -15.77 -4.23 3.62
C TRP A 48 -16.33 -5.65 3.47
N SER A 49 -16.65 -6.32 4.58
CA SER A 49 -17.22 -7.68 4.59
C SER A 49 -18.66 -7.74 4.08
N LYS A 50 -19.37 -6.59 4.09
CA LYS A 50 -20.77 -6.45 3.69
C LYS A 50 -20.91 -6.00 2.23
N LEU A 51 -19.85 -5.43 1.64
CA LEU A 51 -19.86 -5.03 0.24
C LEU A 51 -19.92 -6.24 -0.69
N LYS A 52 -20.77 -6.14 -1.71
CA LYS A 52 -20.83 -7.05 -2.86
C LYS A 52 -19.58 -6.84 -3.72
N ILE A 53 -18.59 -7.71 -3.55
CA ILE A 53 -17.29 -7.65 -4.26
C ILE A 53 -17.18 -8.86 -5.20
N ASN A 54 -16.88 -8.60 -6.47
CA ASN A 54 -16.63 -9.65 -7.46
C ASN A 54 -15.32 -10.40 -7.13
N THR A 55 -15.31 -11.73 -7.31
CA THR A 55 -14.14 -12.60 -7.18
C THR A 55 -12.91 -12.08 -7.94
N GLU A 56 -13.08 -11.51 -9.14
CA GLU A 56 -11.99 -10.93 -9.93
C GLU A 56 -11.31 -9.77 -9.17
N ILE A 57 -12.11 -8.89 -8.57
CA ILE A 57 -11.61 -7.75 -7.78
C ILE A 57 -10.84 -8.26 -6.55
N GLN A 58 -11.40 -9.25 -5.84
CA GLN A 58 -10.76 -9.83 -4.66
C GLN A 58 -9.42 -10.48 -5.00
N GLN A 59 -9.34 -11.20 -6.13
CA GLN A 59 -8.09 -11.81 -6.60
C GLN A 59 -7.02 -10.76 -6.91
N LYS A 60 -7.40 -9.65 -7.55
CA LYS A 60 -6.46 -8.56 -7.87
C LYS A 60 -5.96 -7.83 -6.62
N ILE A 61 -6.81 -7.58 -5.63
CA ILE A 61 -6.39 -7.02 -4.34
C ILE A 61 -5.31 -7.91 -3.72
N ASN A 62 -5.61 -9.22 -3.61
CA ASN A 62 -4.69 -10.19 -3.02
C ASN A 62 -3.36 -10.26 -3.79
N ALA A 63 -3.42 -10.27 -5.13
CA ALA A 63 -2.23 -10.26 -5.97
C ALA A 63 -1.37 -9.01 -5.78
N ARG A 64 -1.98 -7.81 -5.71
CA ARG A 64 -1.28 -6.54 -5.49
C ARG A 64 -0.65 -6.48 -4.09
N LYS A 65 -1.35 -6.94 -3.04
CA LYS A 65 -0.77 -7.08 -1.68
C LYS A 65 0.41 -8.04 -1.64
N ASN A 66 0.30 -9.19 -2.31
CA ASN A 66 1.39 -10.15 -2.39
C ASN A 66 2.61 -9.56 -3.10
N GLN A 67 2.41 -8.79 -4.18
CA GLN A 67 3.51 -8.09 -4.86
C GLN A 67 4.20 -7.07 -3.95
N GLU A 68 3.48 -6.39 -3.06
CA GLU A 68 4.08 -5.44 -2.10
C GLU A 68 4.91 -6.15 -1.03
N ASN A 69 4.48 -7.33 -0.58
CA ASN A 69 5.24 -8.19 0.34
C ASN A 69 6.54 -8.72 -0.30
N VAL A 70 6.55 -8.89 -1.63
CA VAL A 70 7.75 -9.26 -2.38
C VAL A 70 8.67 -8.05 -2.58
N ASN A 71 8.11 -6.92 -3.01
CA ASN A 71 8.86 -5.71 -3.38
C ASN A 71 8.99 -4.74 -2.22
N LEU A 72 9.87 -5.10 -1.27
CA LEU A 72 10.10 -4.39 -0.01
C LEU A 72 10.82 -3.03 -0.10
N TRP A 73 11.16 -2.53 -1.31
CA TRP A 73 11.62 -1.15 -1.54
C TRP A 73 10.57 -0.14 -2.06
N ILE A 74 9.40 -0.57 -2.54
CA ILE A 74 8.30 0.31 -3.04
C ILE A 74 7.23 0.61 -1.98
N SER A 75 6.87 1.88 -1.74
CA SER A 75 5.76 2.24 -0.83
C SER A 75 4.49 1.41 -1.07
N ILE A 76 3.80 1.05 0.03
CA ILE A 76 2.50 0.38 -0.08
C ILE A 76 1.44 1.32 -0.63
N ARG A 77 0.40 0.75 -1.25
CA ARG A 77 -0.68 1.53 -1.86
C ARG A 77 -1.56 2.27 -0.86
N GLY A 78 -1.74 1.72 0.34
CA GLY A 78 -2.52 2.31 1.41
C GLY A 78 -2.99 1.29 2.45
N ASN A 79 -3.72 1.77 3.45
CA ASN A 79 -4.15 1.03 4.63
C ASN A 79 -5.47 0.27 4.48
N SER A 80 -6.24 0.50 3.41
CA SER A 80 -7.52 -0.16 3.15
C SER A 80 -7.54 -0.85 1.78
N ASN A 81 -8.45 -1.82 1.60
CA ASN A 81 -8.57 -2.54 0.34
C ASN A 81 -8.95 -1.63 -0.85
N LEU A 82 -9.56 -0.46 -0.59
CA LEU A 82 -9.90 0.53 -1.63
C LEU A 82 -8.67 1.10 -2.34
N PHE A 83 -7.52 1.20 -1.65
CA PHE A 83 -6.26 1.66 -2.26
C PHE A 83 -5.65 0.63 -3.22
N TYR A 84 -6.11 -0.62 -3.14
CA TYR A 84 -5.71 -1.69 -4.05
C TYR A 84 -6.66 -1.83 -5.23
N LEU A 85 -7.63 -0.91 -5.39
CA LEU A 85 -8.51 -0.84 -6.55
C LEU A 85 -8.06 0.26 -7.50
N ASP A 86 -8.13 0.00 -8.80
CA ASP A 86 -8.01 1.03 -9.82
C ASP A 86 -9.35 1.71 -10.10
N PHE A 87 -9.34 2.68 -11.02
CA PHE A 87 -10.52 3.48 -11.36
C PHE A 87 -11.70 2.65 -11.90
N ASP A 88 -11.44 1.63 -12.73
CA ASP A 88 -12.49 0.77 -13.29
C ASP A 88 -13.08 -0.13 -12.21
N GLU A 89 -12.23 -0.63 -11.32
CA GLU A 89 -12.63 -1.47 -10.20
C GLU A 89 -13.46 -0.70 -9.18
N LEU A 90 -13.14 0.57 -8.90
CA LEU A 90 -13.98 1.46 -8.08
C LEU A 90 -15.35 1.69 -8.72
N ARG A 91 -15.43 1.89 -10.05
CA ARG A 91 -16.71 1.97 -10.77
C ARG A 91 -17.53 0.70 -10.59
N ARG A 92 -16.92 -0.47 -10.81
CA ARG A 92 -17.61 -1.77 -10.67
C ARG A 92 -18.08 -2.02 -9.24
N LEU A 93 -17.33 -1.54 -8.24
CA LEU A 93 -17.73 -1.63 -6.84
C LEU A 93 -19.00 -0.80 -6.56
N ILE A 94 -19.06 0.43 -7.09
CA ILE A 94 -20.26 1.28 -7.03
C ILE A 94 -21.44 0.58 -7.74
N GLU A 95 -21.23 0.05 -8.94
CA GLU A 95 -22.27 -0.64 -9.73
C GLU A 95 -22.82 -1.88 -9.01
N SER A 96 -21.95 -2.66 -8.36
CA SER A 96 -22.32 -3.91 -7.68
C SER A 96 -23.09 -3.68 -6.38
N ASN A 97 -22.96 -2.48 -5.79
CA ASN A 97 -23.60 -2.08 -4.54
C ASN A 97 -24.59 -0.93 -4.75
N TRP A 98 -25.12 -0.81 -5.97
CA TRP A 98 -25.93 0.33 -6.37
C TRP A 98 -27.21 0.47 -5.54
N ASP A 99 -28.04 -0.59 -5.53
CA ASP A 99 -29.37 -0.56 -4.95
C ASP A 99 -29.32 -0.43 -3.41
N ASP A 100 -28.26 -0.94 -2.77
CA ASP A 100 -28.13 -0.96 -1.31
C ASP A 100 -27.44 0.30 -0.74
N LEU A 101 -26.57 0.96 -1.51
CA LEU A 101 -25.71 2.05 -0.99
C LEU A 101 -25.69 3.30 -1.85
N PHE A 102 -25.43 3.16 -3.16
CA PHE A 102 -24.97 4.29 -3.97
C PHE A 102 -26.08 5.02 -4.75
N GLN A 103 -27.25 4.42 -4.90
CA GLN A 103 -28.39 5.01 -5.62
C GLN A 103 -28.74 6.44 -5.17
N PRO A 104 -28.75 6.81 -3.87
CA PRO A 104 -29.15 8.16 -3.45
C PRO A 104 -28.21 9.29 -3.88
N PHE A 105 -26.97 8.98 -4.27
CA PHE A 105 -25.93 9.98 -4.50
C PHE A 105 -25.81 10.42 -5.97
N PHE A 106 -26.43 9.67 -6.89
CA PHE A 106 -26.26 9.85 -8.32
C PHE A 106 -27.63 9.87 -9.04
N PRO A 107 -27.74 10.50 -10.22
CA PRO A 107 -29.01 10.54 -10.95
C PRO A 107 -29.50 9.15 -11.37
N ASP A 108 -28.60 8.34 -11.94
CA ASP A 108 -28.86 6.96 -12.32
C ASP A 108 -27.55 6.18 -12.49
N ARG A 109 -27.66 4.85 -12.60
CA ARG A 109 -26.52 3.92 -12.65
C ARG A 109 -25.68 4.11 -13.92
N GLU A 110 -26.32 4.37 -15.06
CA GLU A 110 -25.64 4.52 -16.34
C GLU A 110 -24.88 5.86 -16.39
N TRP A 111 -25.48 6.93 -15.86
CA TRP A 111 -24.90 8.27 -15.79
C TRP A 111 -23.53 8.29 -15.12
N ILE A 112 -23.36 7.58 -14.00
CA ILE A 112 -22.07 7.50 -13.30
C ILE A 112 -21.14 6.51 -13.99
N SER A 113 -21.67 5.38 -14.50
CA SER A 113 -20.89 4.36 -15.19
C SER A 113 -20.16 4.93 -16.41
N VAL A 114 -20.87 5.65 -17.27
CA VAL A 114 -20.33 6.27 -18.49
C VAL A 114 -19.24 7.28 -18.14
N ARG A 115 -19.48 8.16 -17.16
CA ARG A 115 -18.50 9.19 -16.79
C ARG A 115 -17.23 8.58 -16.21
N LEU A 116 -17.34 7.58 -15.32
CA LEU A 116 -16.17 6.91 -14.76
C LEU A 116 -15.41 6.11 -15.84
N LYS A 117 -16.10 5.51 -16.83
CA LYS A 117 -15.47 4.89 -18.00
C LYS A 117 -14.68 5.87 -18.84
N ASP A 118 -15.24 7.05 -19.11
CA ASP A 118 -14.57 8.06 -19.94
C ASP A 118 -13.38 8.69 -19.22
N ILE A 119 -13.49 8.95 -17.92
CA ILE A 119 -12.35 9.36 -17.10
C ILE A 119 -11.27 8.28 -17.08
N TYR A 120 -11.64 7.00 -16.93
CA TYR A 120 -10.69 5.89 -16.93
C TYR A 120 -9.87 5.79 -18.23
N LYS A 121 -10.50 6.01 -19.40
CA LYS A 121 -9.79 6.04 -20.69
C LYS A 121 -8.69 7.12 -20.70
N ILE A 122 -9.01 8.33 -20.26
CA ILE A 122 -8.05 9.45 -20.21
C ILE A 122 -6.96 9.17 -19.16
N ARG A 123 -7.36 8.71 -17.98
CA ARG A 123 -6.45 8.36 -16.89
C ARG A 123 -5.45 7.27 -17.28
N ASN A 124 -5.85 6.29 -18.09
CA ASN A 124 -4.92 5.26 -18.59
C ASN A 124 -3.83 5.85 -19.49
N LEU A 125 -4.15 6.82 -20.36
CA LEU A 125 -3.13 7.53 -21.14
C LEU A 125 -2.13 8.23 -20.22
N ILE A 126 -2.63 8.94 -19.18
CA ILE A 126 -1.79 9.61 -18.18
C ILE A 126 -0.88 8.60 -17.46
N ALA A 127 -1.41 7.45 -17.03
CA ALA A 127 -0.65 6.41 -16.34
C ALA A 127 0.47 5.79 -17.20
N HIS A 128 0.32 5.82 -18.52
CA HIS A 128 1.36 5.41 -19.48
C HIS A 128 2.25 6.57 -19.94
N ASN A 129 2.24 7.70 -19.23
CA ASN A 129 3.00 8.91 -19.57
C ASN A 129 2.72 9.42 -21.00
N SER A 130 1.55 9.11 -21.55
CA SER A 130 1.13 9.60 -22.86
C SER A 130 0.63 11.03 -22.72
N TYR A 131 1.01 11.88 -23.67
CA TYR A 131 0.48 13.24 -23.75
C TYR A 131 -1.00 13.20 -24.09
N ILE A 132 -1.83 13.93 -23.33
CA ILE A 132 -3.24 14.14 -23.63
C ILE A 132 -3.47 15.56 -24.12
N THR A 133 -4.31 15.72 -25.14
CA THR A 133 -4.53 17.03 -25.76
C THR A 133 -5.26 17.99 -24.84
N LYS A 134 -5.21 19.30 -25.11
CA LYS A 134 -5.98 20.32 -24.37
C LYS A 134 -7.49 20.03 -24.33
N LYS A 135 -8.03 19.39 -25.39
CA LYS A 135 -9.41 18.91 -25.45
C LYS A 135 -9.65 17.80 -24.43
N ASP A 136 -8.76 16.83 -24.33
CA ASP A 136 -8.86 15.73 -23.38
C ASP A 136 -8.76 16.24 -21.94
N GLN A 137 -7.84 17.17 -21.67
CA GLN A 137 -7.69 17.82 -20.36
C GLN A 137 -8.96 18.59 -19.95
N SER A 138 -9.57 19.31 -20.90
CA SER A 138 -10.83 20.01 -20.66
C SER A 138 -11.97 19.03 -20.38
N SER A 139 -12.04 17.94 -21.15
CA SER A 139 -13.05 16.89 -20.98
C SER A 139 -12.93 16.22 -19.61
N LEU A 140 -11.71 15.85 -19.21
CA LEU A 140 -11.41 15.31 -17.88
C LEU A 140 -11.90 16.25 -16.77
N SER A 141 -11.56 17.54 -16.88
CA SER A 141 -11.95 18.56 -15.89
C SER A 141 -13.48 18.68 -15.78
N ILE A 142 -14.18 18.66 -16.92
CA ILE A 142 -15.64 18.73 -16.97
C ILE A 142 -16.26 17.47 -16.36
N PHE A 143 -15.78 16.28 -16.69
CA PHE A 143 -16.33 15.03 -16.16
C PHE A 143 -16.16 14.93 -14.65
N VAL A 144 -14.98 15.28 -14.14
CA VAL A 144 -14.69 15.31 -12.71
C VAL A 144 -15.58 16.33 -12.00
N ARG A 145 -15.66 17.56 -12.54
CA ARG A 145 -16.50 18.62 -11.96
C ARG A 145 -17.98 18.20 -11.90
N ASN A 146 -18.50 17.61 -12.96
CA ASN A 146 -19.89 17.13 -13.00
C ASN A 146 -20.20 16.12 -11.89
N ILE A 147 -19.29 15.17 -11.63
CA ILE A 147 -19.47 14.19 -10.55
C ILE A 147 -19.33 14.87 -9.19
N TYR A 148 -18.33 15.74 -9.04
CA TYR A 148 -18.11 16.47 -7.79
C TYR A 148 -19.31 17.34 -7.41
N ASP A 149 -19.86 18.11 -8.35
CA ASP A 149 -21.01 18.98 -8.12
C ASP A 149 -22.27 18.16 -7.77
N GLN A 150 -22.47 17.01 -8.43
CA GLN A 150 -23.53 16.05 -8.10
C GLN A 150 -23.40 15.53 -6.66
N LEU A 151 -22.20 15.14 -6.25
CA LEU A 151 -21.97 14.59 -4.92
C LEU A 151 -22.05 15.65 -3.82
N LYS A 152 -21.60 16.87 -4.09
CA LYS A 152 -21.61 17.98 -3.13
C LYS A 152 -23.01 18.31 -2.58
N ILE A 153 -24.06 18.01 -3.35
CA ILE A 153 -25.45 18.23 -2.93
C ILE A 153 -25.83 17.26 -1.80
N ASN A 154 -25.31 16.02 -1.84
CA ASN A 154 -25.78 14.90 -1.02
C ASN A 154 -24.70 14.29 -0.11
N PHE A 155 -23.48 14.83 -0.12
CA PHE A 155 -22.33 14.29 0.60
C PHE A 155 -21.54 15.40 1.29
N ASP A 156 -21.37 15.30 2.61
CA ASP A 156 -20.55 16.24 3.37
C ASP A 156 -19.06 15.99 3.11
N LEU A 157 -18.48 16.83 2.26
CA LEU A 157 -17.07 16.80 1.87
C LEU A 157 -16.10 17.20 2.98
N SER A 158 -16.59 17.72 4.11
CA SER A 158 -15.77 18.26 5.20
C SER A 158 -15.47 17.24 6.31
N GLN A 159 -16.18 16.12 6.36
CA GLN A 159 -16.23 15.29 7.59
C GLN A 159 -15.22 14.16 7.71
N LYS A 160 -14.50 13.81 6.64
CA LYS A 160 -13.41 12.82 6.75
C LYS A 160 -12.10 13.45 6.31
N LYS A 161 -11.18 13.65 7.27
CA LYS A 161 -9.77 13.66 6.89
C LYS A 161 -9.50 12.26 6.33
N PRO A 162 -9.04 12.13 5.08
CA PRO A 162 -8.53 10.84 4.66
C PRO A 162 -7.50 10.43 5.70
N ASP A 163 -7.58 9.21 6.21
CA ASP A 163 -6.40 8.50 6.71
C ASP A 163 -5.53 8.22 5.49
N PHE A 164 -5.02 9.31 4.91
CA PHE A 164 -4.03 9.33 3.85
C PHE A 164 -2.72 8.98 4.52
N VAL A 165 -2.67 7.78 5.09
CA VAL A 165 -1.43 7.16 5.48
C VAL A 165 -0.79 6.79 4.15
N ILE A 166 -0.12 7.79 3.56
CA ILE A 166 1.02 7.54 2.71
C ILE A 166 2.00 6.88 3.66
N ASN A 167 1.88 5.56 3.83
CA ASN A 167 2.92 4.75 4.41
C ASN A 167 4.02 4.75 3.37
N SER A 168 4.76 5.87 3.33
CA SER A 168 6.17 5.78 3.03
C SER A 168 6.71 4.71 3.97
N ARG A 169 7.56 3.84 3.47
CA ARG A 169 8.31 2.89 4.29
C ARG A 169 9.30 3.57 5.26
N SER A 170 9.12 4.88 5.49
CA SER A 170 10.09 5.76 6.09
C SER A 170 9.38 7.00 6.68
N SER A 171 8.72 6.83 7.82
CA SER A 171 8.83 7.75 8.96
C SER A 171 7.97 7.24 10.13
N GLU A 172 8.62 6.50 11.03
CA GLU A 172 8.24 6.29 12.44
C GLU A 172 6.76 6.00 12.71
N ASN A 173 6.33 4.76 12.46
CA ASN A 173 5.09 4.25 13.03
C ASN A 173 5.32 3.93 14.52
N TRP A 174 5.05 4.90 15.39
CA TRP A 174 5.23 4.79 16.84
C TRP A 174 4.45 3.62 17.45
N ASP A 175 3.28 3.29 16.92
CA ASP A 175 2.47 2.15 17.36
C ASP A 175 3.14 0.82 17.00
N ALA A 176 3.68 0.70 15.78
CA ALA A 176 4.48 -0.45 15.38
C ALA A 176 5.73 -0.61 16.25
N MET A 177 6.40 0.51 16.56
CA MET A 177 7.57 0.51 17.43
C MET A 177 7.24 0.11 18.87
N ALA A 178 6.13 0.60 19.41
CA ALA A 178 5.63 0.20 20.72
C ALA A 178 5.25 -1.29 20.77
N LEU A 179 4.61 -1.81 19.72
CA LEU A 179 4.29 -3.24 19.59
C LEU A 179 5.56 -4.10 19.51
N ALA A 180 6.58 -3.69 18.74
CA ALA A 180 7.85 -4.40 18.69
C ALA A 180 8.56 -4.41 20.05
N ALA A 181 8.56 -3.28 20.78
CA ALA A 181 9.11 -3.20 22.12
C ALA A 181 8.34 -4.09 23.13
N LEU A 182 7.01 -4.13 23.03
CA LEU A 182 6.18 -5.02 23.83
C LEU A 182 6.45 -6.50 23.50
N GLY A 183 6.61 -6.81 22.20
CA GLY A 183 7.00 -8.14 21.73
C GLY A 183 8.33 -8.59 22.32
N ASN A 184 9.35 -7.72 22.32
CA ASN A 184 10.63 -7.97 22.97
C ASN A 184 10.47 -8.20 24.48
N THR A 185 9.61 -7.42 25.14
CA THR A 185 9.32 -7.61 26.57
C THR A 185 8.73 -8.99 26.85
N TYR A 186 7.77 -9.45 26.03
CA TYR A 186 7.22 -10.80 26.16
C TYR A 186 8.22 -11.90 25.81
N TYR A 187 9.08 -11.68 24.81
CA TYR A 187 10.16 -12.58 24.44
C TYR A 187 11.11 -12.83 25.62
N TYR A 188 11.58 -11.78 26.29
CA TYR A 188 12.43 -11.92 27.48
C TYR A 188 11.70 -12.54 28.68
N GLN A 189 10.36 -12.39 28.75
CA GLN A 189 9.51 -13.11 29.71
C GLN A 189 9.21 -14.57 29.30
N LYS A 190 9.75 -15.06 28.17
CA LYS A 190 9.48 -16.38 27.58
C LYS A 190 8.01 -16.62 27.22
N LYS A 191 7.22 -15.55 27.06
CA LYS A 191 5.82 -15.60 26.60
C LYS A 191 5.80 -15.54 25.07
N TYR A 192 6.27 -16.60 24.43
CA TYR A 192 6.59 -16.61 23.00
C TYR A 192 5.38 -16.38 22.09
N ASP A 193 4.20 -16.92 22.43
CA ASP A 193 2.99 -16.71 21.62
C ASP A 193 2.56 -15.24 21.58
N LEU A 194 2.66 -14.55 22.72
CA LEU A 194 2.37 -13.12 22.82
C LEU A 194 3.42 -12.28 22.09
N ALA A 195 4.70 -12.67 22.17
CA ALA A 195 5.78 -12.03 21.43
C ALA A 195 5.57 -12.14 19.92
N GLU A 196 5.25 -13.34 19.42
CA GLU A 196 4.95 -13.58 18.00
C GLU A 196 3.78 -12.71 17.52
N SER A 197 2.70 -12.66 18.30
CA SER A 197 1.53 -11.82 17.99
C SER A 197 1.89 -10.32 17.91
N CYS A 198 2.68 -9.83 18.86
CA CYS A 198 3.12 -8.43 18.86
C CYS A 198 4.00 -8.10 17.66
N PHE A 199 4.97 -8.96 17.33
CA PHE A 199 5.85 -8.73 16.18
C PHE A 199 5.10 -8.80 14.85
N LYS A 200 4.18 -9.76 14.68
CA LYS A 200 3.33 -9.83 13.49
C LYS A 200 2.47 -8.58 13.34
N LYS A 201 1.86 -8.11 14.43
CA LYS A 201 1.06 -6.88 14.41
C LYS A 201 1.93 -5.64 14.13
N ALA A 202 3.15 -5.59 14.66
CA ALA A 202 4.10 -4.53 14.33
C ALA A 202 4.43 -4.53 12.83
N ILE A 203 4.64 -5.70 12.22
CA ILE A 203 4.87 -5.86 10.78
C ILE A 203 3.63 -5.51 9.95
N GLU A 204 2.42 -5.82 10.43
CA GLU A 204 1.17 -5.41 9.78
C GLU A 204 1.02 -3.89 9.74
N LEU A 205 1.42 -3.20 10.82
CA LEU A 205 1.37 -1.74 10.92
C LEU A 205 2.52 -1.06 10.15
N ASP A 206 3.71 -1.64 10.20
CA ASP A 206 4.90 -1.19 9.48
C ASP A 206 5.66 -2.39 8.88
N ASN A 207 5.31 -2.68 7.63
CA ASN A 207 5.90 -3.80 6.90
C ASN A 207 7.32 -3.55 6.38
N ALA A 208 7.89 -2.39 6.68
CA ALA A 208 9.28 -2.04 6.42
C ALA A 208 10.13 -2.04 7.70
N MET A 209 9.55 -2.38 8.85
CA MET A 209 10.25 -2.34 10.13
C MET A 209 11.26 -3.48 10.26
N VAL A 210 12.51 -3.21 9.88
CA VAL A 210 13.63 -4.18 9.93
C VAL A 210 13.77 -4.82 11.31
N VAL A 211 13.62 -4.03 12.38
CA VAL A 211 13.72 -4.50 13.76
C VAL A 211 12.64 -5.53 14.09
N ALA A 212 11.40 -5.38 13.60
CA ALA A 212 10.33 -6.33 13.88
C ALA A 212 10.55 -7.67 13.18
N TYR A 213 10.98 -7.65 11.91
CA TYR A 213 11.36 -8.89 11.21
C TYR A 213 12.57 -9.57 11.84
N ALA A 214 13.60 -8.81 12.24
CA ALA A 214 14.76 -9.36 12.93
C ALA A 214 14.37 -10.00 14.28
N ALA A 215 13.49 -9.34 15.05
CA ALA A 215 13.01 -9.86 16.33
C ALA A 215 12.16 -11.12 16.15
N LEU A 216 11.28 -11.15 15.14
CA LEU A 216 10.50 -12.33 14.80
C LEU A 216 11.38 -13.49 14.32
N GLY A 217 12.42 -13.21 13.53
CA GLY A 217 13.42 -14.19 13.11
C GLY A 217 14.18 -14.78 14.30
N ASN A 218 14.60 -13.96 15.26
CA ASN A 218 15.23 -14.42 16.50
C ASN A 218 14.29 -15.27 17.35
N LEU A 219 13.00 -14.89 17.44
CA LEU A 219 11.99 -15.69 18.13
C LEU A 219 11.85 -17.08 17.49
N TYR A 220 11.74 -17.15 16.16
CA TYR A 220 11.67 -18.42 15.46
C TYR A 220 12.93 -19.26 15.57
N TYR A 221 14.11 -18.62 15.61
CA TYR A 221 15.36 -19.31 15.90
C TYR A 221 15.33 -20.01 17.27
N ILE A 222 14.88 -19.34 18.33
CA ILE A 222 14.74 -19.94 19.67
C ILE A 222 13.71 -21.07 19.68
N LEU A 223 12.63 -20.93 18.93
CA LEU A 223 11.59 -21.96 18.80
C LEU A 223 12.01 -23.12 17.87
N HIS A 224 13.26 -23.15 17.39
CA HIS A 224 13.77 -24.12 16.41
C HIS A 224 13.01 -24.15 15.08
N ARG A 225 12.25 -23.10 14.78
CA ARG A 225 11.54 -22.89 13.51
C ARG A 225 12.48 -22.22 12.51
N TYR A 226 13.53 -22.94 12.12
CA TYR A 226 14.65 -22.35 11.38
C TYR A 226 14.29 -21.83 9.99
N THR A 227 13.35 -22.48 9.28
CA THR A 227 12.87 -22.01 7.98
C THR A 227 12.18 -20.65 8.11
N ASP A 228 11.30 -20.48 9.10
CA ASP A 228 10.62 -19.23 9.35
C ASP A 228 11.60 -18.14 9.81
N ALA A 229 12.62 -18.51 10.60
CA ALA A 229 13.69 -17.60 11.02
C ALA A 229 14.49 -17.08 9.82
N GLU A 230 14.91 -17.98 8.93
CA GLU A 230 15.64 -17.64 7.70
C GLU A 230 14.81 -16.72 6.80
N GLU A 231 13.52 -16.99 6.64
CA GLU A 231 12.62 -16.14 5.85
C GLU A 231 12.56 -14.71 6.41
N ASN A 232 12.36 -14.56 7.72
CA ASN A 232 12.27 -13.26 8.37
C ASN A 232 13.59 -12.47 8.32
N PHE A 233 14.73 -13.12 8.52
CA PHE A 233 16.03 -12.46 8.35
C PHE A 233 16.28 -12.04 6.90
N ASN A 234 15.89 -12.87 5.93
CA ASN A 234 16.01 -12.51 4.51
C ASN A 234 15.08 -11.34 4.14
N ILE A 235 13.88 -11.26 4.72
CA ILE A 235 13.01 -10.08 4.59
C ILE A 235 13.71 -8.84 5.14
N ALA A 236 14.23 -8.91 6.37
CA ALA A 236 14.94 -7.80 6.99
C ALA A 236 16.16 -7.33 6.16
N LEU A 237 16.91 -8.26 5.54
CA LEU A 237 18.02 -7.92 4.63
C LEU A 237 17.58 -7.43 3.24
N ARG A 238 16.35 -7.70 2.79
CA ARG A 238 15.81 -7.04 1.59
C ARG A 238 15.50 -5.57 1.86
N LEU A 239 15.09 -5.25 3.09
CA LEU A 239 14.82 -3.88 3.53
C LEU A 239 16.11 -3.11 3.80
N GLU A 240 17.04 -3.70 4.56
CA GLU A 240 18.35 -3.13 4.85
C GLU A 240 19.47 -4.13 4.53
N PRO A 241 19.99 -4.14 3.29
CA PRO A 241 20.98 -5.12 2.83
C PRO A 241 22.31 -5.17 3.59
N GLU A 242 22.64 -4.09 4.30
CA GLU A 242 23.89 -3.91 5.04
C GLU A 242 23.68 -3.89 6.57
N ASN A 243 22.51 -4.33 7.05
CA ASN A 243 22.26 -4.38 8.49
C ASN A 243 23.12 -5.47 9.16
N ASN A 244 24.20 -5.04 9.82
CA ASN A 244 25.17 -5.93 10.46
C ASN A 244 24.56 -6.84 11.54
N LEU A 245 23.53 -6.38 12.26
CA LEU A 245 22.86 -7.19 13.28
C LEU A 245 22.11 -8.35 12.63
N VAL A 246 21.39 -8.09 11.55
CA VAL A 246 20.62 -9.11 10.82
C VAL A 246 21.56 -10.07 10.07
N LEU A 247 22.62 -9.55 9.43
CA LEU A 247 23.65 -10.40 8.79
C LEU A 247 24.32 -11.33 9.81
N THR A 248 24.60 -10.84 11.02
CA THR A 248 25.16 -11.66 12.11
C THR A 248 24.14 -12.71 12.57
N ALA A 249 22.88 -12.33 12.75
CA ALA A 249 21.82 -13.27 13.16
C ALA A 249 21.61 -14.39 12.13
N LEU A 250 21.56 -14.05 10.84
CA LEU A 250 21.45 -15.04 9.75
C LEU A 250 22.70 -15.92 9.65
N GLY A 251 23.90 -15.34 9.83
CA GLY A 251 25.14 -16.09 9.91
C GLY A 251 25.15 -17.11 11.06
N ASN A 252 24.67 -16.71 12.24
CA ASN A 252 24.53 -17.58 13.40
C ASN A 252 23.50 -18.69 13.18
N LEU A 253 22.37 -18.38 12.52
CA LEU A 253 21.37 -19.37 12.10
C LEU A 253 22.00 -20.43 11.19
N TYR A 254 22.75 -20.01 10.16
CA TYR A 254 23.43 -20.96 9.28
C TYR A 254 24.51 -21.78 10.00
N PHE A 255 25.23 -21.15 10.93
CA PHE A 255 26.22 -21.86 11.74
C PHE A 255 25.58 -22.95 12.61
N SER A 256 24.45 -22.67 13.27
CA SER A 256 23.76 -23.67 14.10
C SER A 256 23.24 -24.85 13.28
N GLN A 257 22.90 -24.61 12.01
CA GLN A 257 22.50 -25.63 11.04
C GLN A 257 23.69 -26.34 10.36
N LYS A 258 24.94 -26.05 10.75
CA LYS A 258 26.17 -26.56 10.12
C LYS A 258 26.33 -26.17 8.64
N ARG A 259 25.63 -25.14 8.17
CA ARG A 259 25.74 -24.54 6.83
C ARG A 259 26.90 -23.54 6.78
N PHE A 260 28.12 -24.05 6.98
CA PHE A 260 29.29 -23.20 7.25
C PHE A 260 29.65 -22.23 6.10
N ALA A 261 29.49 -22.65 4.85
CA ALA A 261 29.78 -21.78 3.69
C ALA A 261 28.86 -20.55 3.64
N GLU A 262 27.58 -20.73 3.94
CA GLU A 262 26.60 -19.65 3.97
C GLU A 262 26.79 -18.76 5.20
N ALA A 263 27.09 -19.36 6.35
CA ALA A 263 27.45 -18.62 7.56
C ALA A 263 28.66 -17.71 7.33
N GLU A 264 29.75 -18.23 6.74
CA GLU A 264 30.95 -17.47 6.41
C GLU A 264 30.61 -16.29 5.49
N LYS A 265 29.79 -16.52 4.46
CA LYS A 265 29.36 -15.47 3.52
C LYS A 265 28.65 -14.33 4.24
N MET A 266 27.69 -14.63 5.12
CA MET A 266 26.92 -13.61 5.84
C MET A 266 27.78 -12.87 6.86
N LEU A 267 28.62 -13.58 7.62
CA LEU A 267 29.48 -12.98 8.65
C LEU A 267 30.61 -12.12 8.05
N LYS A 268 31.17 -12.49 6.90
CA LYS A 268 32.11 -11.62 6.16
C LYS A 268 31.44 -10.33 5.72
N LYS A 269 30.19 -10.42 5.23
CA LYS A 269 29.41 -9.24 4.87
C LYS A 269 29.15 -8.33 6.08
N ALA A 270 28.81 -8.92 7.24
CA ALA A 270 28.54 -8.18 8.49
C ALA A 270 29.77 -7.44 9.06
N THR A 271 30.96 -7.99 8.85
CA THR A 271 32.22 -7.46 9.40
C THR A 271 32.97 -6.57 8.42
N GLY A 272 32.56 -6.55 7.15
CA GLY A 272 33.35 -5.96 6.06
C GLY A 272 34.70 -6.67 5.83
N PHE A 273 34.90 -7.86 6.40
CA PHE A 273 36.17 -8.58 6.30
C PHE A 273 36.30 -9.22 4.92
N THR A 274 36.93 -8.49 4.01
CA THR A 274 37.44 -9.00 2.74
C THR A 274 38.89 -9.42 2.93
N ARG A 275 39.16 -10.70 2.77
CA ARG A 275 40.52 -11.26 2.84
C ARG A 275 41.34 -10.82 1.64
#